data_AF-A0A3M5W7K9-F1
#
_entry.id   AF-A0A3M5W7K9-F1
#
_cell.length_a   1.000
_cell.length_b   1.000
_cell.length_c   1.000
_cell.angle_alpha   90.00
_cell.angle_beta   90.00
_cell.angle_gamma   90.00
#
_symmetry.space_group_name_H-M   'P 1'
#
loop_
_entity.id
_entity.type
_entity.pdbx_description
1 polymer ?
#
loop_
_entity_poly.entity_id
_entity_poly.type
_entity_poly.pdbx_seq_one_letter_code
_entity_poly.pdbx_strand_id
1 'polypeptide(L)'
;MREGRQDPWATRTASKIFWGFYRRYVIPEIPPGGVDMFACNKAFRDTLLTLEERHSSLIAQIFWMGYRREVVTYTRQERVHGTSAWTLRKKINYLMDSVFSFTDMPIRILTRVGAFGSTFAALFGVFTIIAKLEGRIEVPGYAMIMLAITFLGCLNLLGLGIVGSYAWRTYENTKNRPLAIPMRIEGFGETHEQR
;
A
#
# COMPACT_ATOMS: atom_id res chain seq x y z
N MET A 1 10.96 14.52 -13.50
CA MET A 1 9.69 14.93 -12.86
C MET A 1 8.77 15.53 -13.91
N ARG A 2 7.50 15.11 -13.90
CA ARG A 2 6.52 15.59 -14.88
C ARG A 2 6.03 16.99 -14.49
N GLU A 3 6.18 17.98 -15.37
CA GLU A 3 5.72 19.36 -15.11
C GLU A 3 4.26 19.61 -15.53
N GLY A 4 3.71 18.82 -16.47
CA GLY A 4 2.34 19.02 -16.96
C GLY A 4 1.71 17.80 -17.62
N ARG A 5 0.37 17.71 -17.49
CA ARG A 5 -0.54 16.81 -18.23
C ARG A 5 -1.69 17.66 -18.78
N GLN A 6 -1.99 17.53 -20.08
CA GLN A 6 -3.23 18.01 -20.71
C GLN A 6 -4.32 16.95 -20.50
N ASP A 7 -4.72 16.70 -19.26
CA ASP A 7 -5.78 15.73 -18.93
C ASP A 7 -6.98 16.42 -18.29
N PRO A 8 -8.18 15.82 -18.39
CA PRO A 8 -9.38 16.31 -17.74
C PRO A 8 -9.17 16.58 -16.26
N TRP A 9 -9.83 17.62 -15.74
CA TRP A 9 -9.69 18.09 -14.35
C TRP A 9 -9.89 16.98 -13.32
N ALA A 10 -10.84 16.06 -13.54
CA ALA A 10 -11.12 14.92 -12.67
C ALA A 10 -9.92 13.97 -12.54
N THR A 11 -9.20 13.71 -13.64
CA THR A 11 -8.01 12.84 -13.66
C THR A 11 -6.81 13.50 -13.00
N ARG A 12 -6.71 14.83 -13.12
CA ARG A 12 -5.68 15.64 -12.44
C ARG A 12 -5.89 15.63 -10.92
N THR A 13 -7.13 15.80 -10.45
CA THR A 13 -7.45 15.79 -9.01
C THR A 13 -7.23 14.41 -8.39
N ALA A 14 -7.72 13.33 -9.04
CA ALA A 14 -7.51 11.97 -8.56
C ALA A 14 -6.01 11.62 -8.47
N SER A 15 -5.21 12.08 -9.44
CA SER A 15 -3.75 11.87 -9.43
C SER A 15 -3.05 12.66 -8.31
N LYS A 16 -3.48 13.90 -8.05
CA LYS A 16 -2.94 14.71 -6.93
C LYS A 16 -3.26 14.09 -5.58
N ILE A 17 -4.49 13.59 -5.38
CA ILE A 17 -4.88 12.90 -4.15
C ILE A 17 -4.05 11.62 -3.99
N PHE A 18 -3.94 10.82 -5.06
CA PHE A 18 -3.14 9.60 -5.05
C PHE A 18 -1.69 9.86 -4.63
N TRP A 19 -1.00 10.77 -5.32
CA TRP A 19 0.40 11.08 -5.01
C TRP A 19 0.55 11.80 -3.67
N GLY A 20 -0.44 12.59 -3.24
CA GLY A 20 -0.49 13.19 -1.91
C GLY A 20 -0.55 12.14 -0.80
N PHE A 21 -1.45 11.16 -0.92
CA PHE A 21 -1.52 10.01 0.00
C PHE A 21 -0.23 9.18 -0.04
N TYR A 22 0.27 8.86 -1.23
CA TYR A 22 1.50 8.10 -1.39
C TYR A 22 2.69 8.81 -0.71
N ARG A 23 2.79 10.12 -0.89
CA ARG A 23 3.84 10.94 -0.29
C ARG A 23 3.70 11.02 1.23
N ARG A 24 2.47 11.15 1.73
CA ARG A 24 2.22 11.29 3.16
C ARG A 24 2.50 10.00 3.94
N TYR A 25 2.18 8.85 3.35
CA TYR A 25 2.11 7.57 4.07
C TYR A 25 3.13 6.54 3.60
N VAL A 26 3.56 6.58 2.34
CA VAL A 26 4.48 5.58 1.77
C VAL A 26 5.89 6.15 1.69
N ILE A 27 6.12 7.18 0.86
CA ILE A 27 7.46 7.78 0.67
C ILE A 27 7.37 9.31 0.49
N PRO A 28 7.82 10.10 1.47
CA PRO A 28 7.77 11.57 1.44
C PRO A 28 8.54 12.25 0.31
N GLU A 29 9.52 11.55 -0.24
CA GLU A 29 10.48 12.10 -1.21
C GLU A 29 9.98 12.00 -2.65
N ILE A 30 8.85 11.34 -2.90
CA ILE A 30 8.34 11.16 -4.26
C ILE A 30 7.84 12.48 -4.86
N PRO A 31 8.22 12.79 -6.12
CA PRO A 31 7.71 13.94 -6.85
C PRO A 31 6.19 13.88 -7.05
N PRO A 32 5.46 15.01 -6.96
CA PRO A 32 4.00 15.05 -7.11
C PRO A 32 3.47 14.61 -8.49
N GLY A 33 4.33 14.60 -9.51
CA GLY A 33 4.00 14.08 -10.85
C GLY A 33 4.24 12.58 -11.03
N GLY A 34 4.79 11.90 -10.02
CA GLY A 34 5.30 10.53 -10.12
C GLY A 34 6.60 10.42 -10.93
N VAL A 35 7.10 9.19 -11.05
CA VAL A 35 8.31 8.83 -11.81
C VAL A 35 7.93 7.77 -12.84
N ASP A 36 8.22 8.06 -14.12
CA ASP A 36 8.05 7.10 -15.22
C ASP A 36 9.36 6.47 -15.66
N MET A 37 10.43 7.26 -15.58
CA MET A 37 11.74 6.96 -16.11
C MET A 37 12.76 7.33 -15.05
N PHE A 38 13.77 6.48 -14.87
CA PHE A 38 14.90 6.74 -14.00
C PHE A 38 16.17 6.21 -14.68
N ALA A 39 17.29 6.88 -14.40
CA ALA A 39 18.61 6.40 -14.76
C ALA A 39 19.36 6.06 -13.47
N CYS A 40 20.22 5.04 -13.52
CA CYS A 40 20.99 4.61 -12.37
C CYS A 40 22.42 4.24 -12.76
N ASN A 41 23.34 4.36 -11.79
CA ASN A 41 24.70 3.87 -11.95
C ASN A 41 24.78 2.36 -11.65
N LYS A 42 25.94 1.76 -11.90
CA LYS A 42 26.17 0.32 -11.67
C LYS A 42 25.93 -0.08 -10.21
N ALA A 43 26.48 0.67 -9.26
CA ALA A 43 26.34 0.37 -7.83
C ALA A 43 24.87 0.33 -7.35
N PHE A 44 24.06 1.30 -7.80
CA PHE A 44 22.63 1.35 -7.50
C PHE A 44 21.89 0.16 -8.11
N ARG A 45 22.15 -0.14 -9.38
CA ARG A 45 21.56 -1.30 -10.06
C ARG A 45 21.88 -2.58 -9.31
N ASP A 46 23.15 -2.78 -8.94
CA ASP A 46 23.59 -4.02 -8.31
C ASP A 46 22.91 -4.20 -6.94
N THR A 47 22.71 -3.12 -6.18
CA THR A 47 21.93 -3.14 -4.93
C THR A 47 20.44 -3.39 -5.16
N LEU A 48 19.86 -2.77 -6.19
CA LEU A 48 18.45 -2.95 -6.53
C LEU A 48 18.16 -4.42 -6.91
N LEU A 49 19.10 -5.07 -7.59
CA LEU A 49 18.96 -6.46 -8.02
C LEU A 49 19.02 -7.47 -6.87
N THR A 50 19.53 -7.08 -5.68
CA THR A 50 19.48 -7.96 -4.50
C THR A 50 18.12 -7.94 -3.80
N LEU A 51 17.21 -7.03 -4.16
CA LEU A 51 15.90 -6.91 -3.54
C LEU A 51 14.89 -7.87 -4.19
N GLU A 52 14.70 -9.05 -3.59
CA GLU A 52 13.82 -10.12 -4.10
C GLU A 52 12.37 -10.03 -3.58
N GLU A 53 11.83 -8.83 -3.38
CA GLU A 53 10.47 -8.65 -2.85
C GLU A 53 9.39 -8.85 -3.93
N ARG A 54 8.49 -9.82 -3.75
CA ARG A 54 7.46 -10.15 -4.75
C ARG A 54 6.34 -9.13 -4.89
N HIS A 55 5.86 -8.63 -3.76
CA HIS A 55 4.74 -7.70 -3.68
C HIS A 55 5.23 -6.29 -3.38
N SER A 56 6.18 -5.81 -4.18
CA SER A 56 6.81 -4.52 -3.97
C SER A 56 6.58 -3.56 -5.13
N SER A 57 6.95 -2.30 -4.88
CA SER A 57 6.88 -1.22 -5.85
C SER A 57 8.30 -0.83 -6.20
N LEU A 58 8.67 -0.96 -7.47
CA LEU A 58 10.00 -0.55 -7.96
C LEU A 58 10.30 0.91 -7.61
N ILE A 59 9.33 1.80 -7.82
CA ILE A 59 9.45 3.22 -7.46
C ILE A 59 9.66 3.35 -5.95
N ALA A 60 8.97 2.55 -5.13
CA ALA A 60 9.16 2.63 -3.69
C ALA A 60 10.57 2.17 -3.28
N GLN A 61 11.06 1.05 -3.81
CA GLN A 61 12.40 0.55 -3.56
C GLN A 61 13.49 1.56 -3.96
N ILE A 62 13.34 2.17 -5.14
CA ILE A 62 14.26 3.20 -5.64
C ILE A 62 14.40 4.35 -4.65
N PHE A 63 13.29 4.83 -4.11
CA PHE A 63 13.31 5.95 -3.17
C PHE A 63 13.73 5.50 -1.76
N TRP A 64 13.37 4.29 -1.33
CA TRP A 64 13.74 3.72 -0.04
C TRP A 64 15.26 3.51 0.11
N MET A 65 15.96 3.11 -0.96
CA MET A 65 17.42 2.91 -0.93
C MET A 65 18.24 4.19 -0.64
N GLY A 66 17.65 5.38 -0.67
CA GLY A 66 18.28 6.60 -0.15
C GLY A 66 19.50 7.15 -0.92
N TYR A 67 19.87 6.59 -2.07
CA TYR A 67 20.98 7.09 -2.88
C TYR A 67 20.77 8.55 -3.34
N ARG A 68 21.90 9.24 -3.60
CA ARG A 68 21.91 10.59 -4.20
C ARG A 68 21.14 10.58 -5.52
N ARG A 69 20.20 11.51 -5.66
CA ARG A 69 19.28 11.60 -6.79
C ARG A 69 19.18 13.03 -7.29
N GLU A 70 19.03 13.16 -8.60
CA GLU A 70 18.78 14.43 -9.28
C GLU A 70 17.52 14.30 -10.12
N VAL A 71 16.74 15.37 -10.20
CA VAL A 71 15.42 15.35 -10.82
C VAL A 71 15.47 16.13 -12.14
N VAL A 72 15.42 15.41 -13.25
CA VAL A 72 15.30 16.01 -14.59
C VAL A 72 13.83 16.15 -14.96
N THR A 73 13.35 17.35 -15.27
CA THR A 73 11.96 17.58 -15.64
C THR A 73 11.70 17.31 -17.13
N TYR A 74 10.49 16.83 -17.44
CA TYR A 74 10.06 16.67 -18.84
C TYR A 74 8.55 16.87 -18.97
N THR A 75 8.14 17.34 -20.15
CA THR A 75 6.73 17.49 -20.52
C THR A 75 6.25 16.24 -21.25
N ARG A 76 5.27 15.56 -20.66
CA ARG A 76 4.72 14.33 -21.24
C ARG A 76 3.78 14.69 -22.39
N GLN A 77 4.16 14.33 -23.61
CA GLN A 77 3.31 14.46 -24.79
C GLN A 77 2.14 13.47 -24.74
N GLU A 78 1.05 13.81 -25.43
CA GLU A 78 -0.09 12.92 -25.59
C GLU A 78 0.31 11.67 -26.40
N ARG A 79 -0.25 10.51 -26.06
CA ARG A 79 0.01 9.29 -26.82
C ARG A 79 -0.79 9.35 -28.12
N VAL A 80 -0.09 9.28 -29.25
CA VAL A 80 -0.69 9.25 -30.58
C VAL A 80 -1.24 7.85 -30.92
N HIS A 81 -0.61 6.79 -30.39
CA HIS A 81 -0.98 5.40 -30.69
C HIS A 81 -1.05 4.53 -29.43
N GLY A 82 -1.99 3.58 -29.45
CA GLY A 82 -2.16 2.55 -28.42
C GLY A 82 -3.02 2.99 -27.22
N THR A 83 -3.57 2.00 -26.51
CA THR A 83 -4.33 2.21 -25.26
C THR A 83 -3.42 2.05 -24.04
N SER A 84 -3.78 2.72 -22.95
CA SER A 84 -3.03 2.61 -21.71
C SER A 84 -3.20 1.21 -21.11
N ALA A 85 -2.11 0.44 -21.05
CA ALA A 85 -2.07 -0.83 -20.30
C ALA A 85 -2.30 -0.67 -18.78
N TRP A 86 -2.27 0.58 -18.30
CA TRP A 86 -2.46 0.97 -16.91
C TRP A 86 -3.94 1.27 -16.62
N THR A 87 -4.69 0.21 -16.32
CA THR A 87 -6.11 0.28 -15.95
C THR A 87 -6.29 0.76 -14.51
N LEU A 88 -7.47 1.27 -14.17
CA LEU A 88 -7.79 1.75 -12.83
C LEU A 88 -7.61 0.66 -11.76
N ARG A 89 -7.98 -0.59 -12.07
CA ARG A 89 -7.75 -1.76 -11.20
C ARG A 89 -6.26 -1.98 -10.90
N LYS A 90 -5.38 -1.89 -11.91
CA LYS A 90 -3.94 -2.03 -11.71
C LYS A 90 -3.37 -0.92 -10.82
N LYS A 91 -3.88 0.32 -10.96
CA LYS A 91 -3.50 1.45 -10.09
C LYS A 91 -3.84 1.20 -8.62
N ILE A 92 -5.05 0.72 -8.36
CA ILE A 92 -5.50 0.43 -7.00
C ILE A 92 -4.69 -0.71 -6.40
N ASN A 93 -4.49 -1.80 -7.14
CA ASN A 93 -3.68 -2.92 -6.67
C ASN A 93 -2.25 -2.47 -6.34
N TYR A 94 -1.62 -1.70 -7.24
CA TYR A 94 -0.27 -1.17 -7.01
C TYR A 94 -0.18 -0.25 -5.79
N LEU A 95 -1.21 0.57 -5.54
CA LEU A 95 -1.29 1.39 -4.33
C LEU A 95 -1.40 0.55 -3.08
N MET A 96 -2.31 -0.44 -3.07
CA MET A 96 -2.47 -1.34 -1.95
C MET A 96 -1.16 -2.08 -1.69
N ASP A 97 -0.52 -2.60 -2.74
CA ASP A 97 0.78 -3.26 -2.63
C ASP A 97 1.85 -2.36 -2.02
N SER A 98 1.89 -1.08 -2.44
CA SER A 98 2.81 -0.10 -1.87
C SER A 98 2.50 0.19 -0.39
N VAL A 99 1.23 0.39 -0.03
CA VAL A 99 0.81 0.71 1.35
C VAL A 99 1.11 -0.44 2.30
N PHE A 100 0.80 -1.68 1.90
CA PHE A 100 1.02 -2.84 2.75
C PHE A 100 2.50 -3.22 2.87
N SER A 101 3.33 -2.98 1.84
CA SER A 101 4.74 -3.37 1.88
C SER A 101 5.64 -2.32 2.51
N PHE A 102 5.30 -1.03 2.41
CA PHE A 102 6.14 0.07 2.89
C PHE A 102 5.55 0.82 4.10
N THR A 103 4.37 0.45 4.57
CA THR A 103 3.70 1.13 5.70
C THR A 103 3.02 0.15 6.66
N ASP A 104 3.06 0.46 7.95
CA ASP A 104 2.34 -0.21 9.04
C ASP A 104 0.99 0.48 9.37
N MET A 105 0.56 1.41 8.53
CA MET A 105 -0.64 2.24 8.72
C MET A 105 -1.94 1.43 8.85
N PRO A 106 -2.23 0.41 8.02
CA PRO A 106 -3.44 -0.40 8.17
C PRO A 106 -3.54 -1.02 9.57
N ILE A 107 -2.43 -1.54 10.09
CA ILE A 107 -2.36 -2.12 11.43
C ILE A 107 -2.56 -1.03 12.48
N ARG A 108 -1.86 0.11 12.37
CA ARG A 108 -2.01 1.23 13.32
C ARG A 108 -3.43 1.78 13.39
N ILE A 109 -4.13 1.89 12.25
CA ILE A 109 -5.53 2.33 12.23
C ILE A 109 -6.40 1.32 12.97
N LEU A 110 -6.23 0.03 12.68
CA LEU A 110 -6.98 -1.03 13.37
C LEU A 110 -6.75 -0.99 14.87
N THR A 111 -5.49 -0.86 15.31
CA THR A 111 -5.16 -0.76 16.74
C THR A 111 -5.79 0.47 17.38
N ARG A 112 -5.79 1.64 16.71
CA ARG A 112 -6.44 2.85 17.22
C ARG A 112 -7.95 2.69 17.30
N VAL A 113 -8.59 2.18 16.24
CA VAL A 113 -10.04 1.93 16.23
C VAL A 113 -10.43 0.93 17.32
N GLY A 114 -9.64 -0.14 17.49
CA GLY A 114 -9.80 -1.10 18.57
C GLY A 114 -9.65 -0.48 19.96
N ALA A 115 -8.65 0.37 20.18
CA ALA A 115 -8.43 1.06 21.44
C ALA A 115 -9.52 2.10 21.77
N PHE A 116 -9.99 2.85 20.77
CA PHE A 116 -11.14 3.75 20.93
C PHE A 116 -12.41 2.95 21.21
N GLY A 117 -12.65 1.87 20.47
CA GLY A 117 -13.80 0.99 20.66
C GLY A 117 -13.82 0.33 22.03
N SER A 118 -12.68 -0.16 22.53
CA SER A 118 -12.58 -0.75 23.87
C SER A 118 -12.83 0.28 24.97
N THR A 119 -12.33 1.51 24.81
CA THR A 119 -12.60 2.61 25.75
C THR A 119 -14.09 2.94 25.79
N PHE A 120 -14.75 3.07 24.64
CA PHE A 120 -16.19 3.31 24.57
C PHE A 120 -17.00 2.14 25.15
N ALA A 121 -16.62 0.90 24.84
CA ALA A 121 -17.28 -0.29 25.37
C ALA A 121 -17.14 -0.38 26.91
N ALA A 122 -15.98 -0.01 27.46
CA ALA A 122 -15.76 0.04 28.90
C ALA A 122 -16.66 1.09 29.57
N LEU A 123 -16.73 2.31 29.03
CA LEU A 123 -17.60 3.38 29.53
C LEU A 123 -19.08 2.98 29.47
N PHE A 124 -19.49 2.39 28.35
CA PHE A 124 -20.87 1.91 28.15
C PHE A 124 -21.20 0.75 29.09
N GLY A 125 -20.24 -0.15 29.33
CA GLY A 125 -20.35 -1.23 30.31
C GLY A 125 -20.55 -0.72 31.73
N VAL A 126 -19.73 0.25 32.17
CA VAL A 126 -19.86 0.89 33.49
C VAL A 126 -21.22 1.56 33.64
N PHE A 127 -21.66 2.33 32.62
CA PHE A 127 -22.98 2.96 32.61
C PHE A 127 -24.12 1.94 32.73
N THR A 128 -24.02 0.82 32.01
CA THR A 128 -25.03 -0.25 32.03
C THR A 128 -25.09 -0.94 33.40
N ILE A 129 -23.95 -1.16 34.05
CA ILE A 129 -23.89 -1.73 35.41
C ILE A 129 -24.56 -0.79 36.42
N ILE A 130 -24.27 0.51 36.37
CA ILE A 130 -24.89 1.51 37.25
C ILE A 130 -26.41 1.54 37.04
N ALA A 131 -26.86 1.62 35.78
CA ALA A 131 -28.29 1.63 35.46
C ALA A 131 -29.03 0.35 35.89
N LYS A 132 -28.34 -0.80 35.90
CA LYS A 132 -28.89 -2.07 36.42
C LYS A 132 -29.00 -2.08 37.95
N LEU A 133 -28.03 -1.51 38.65
CA LEU A 133 -28.04 -1.41 40.13
C LEU A 133 -29.14 -0.46 40.64
N GLU A 134 -29.49 0.57 39.85
CA GLU A 134 -30.60 1.49 40.14
C GLU A 134 -32.00 0.91 39.86
N GLY A 135 -32.10 -0.34 39.39
CA GLY A 135 -33.38 -1.01 39.12
C GLY A 135 -34.15 -0.47 37.92
N ARG A 136 -33.52 0.32 37.03
CA ARG A 136 -34.16 1.01 35.89
C ARG A 136 -34.32 0.15 34.62
N ILE A 137 -34.01 -1.14 34.68
CA ILE A 137 -33.95 -2.01 33.49
C ILE A 137 -34.85 -3.24 33.68
N GLU A 138 -36.08 -3.16 33.16
CA GLU A 138 -37.12 -4.21 33.21
C GLU A 138 -37.08 -5.22 32.04
N VAL A 139 -35.97 -5.27 31.28
CA VAL A 139 -35.69 -6.04 30.04
C VAL A 139 -35.95 -5.23 28.76
N PRO A 140 -34.91 -4.51 28.29
CA PRO A 140 -34.50 -4.62 26.89
C PRO A 140 -32.97 -4.55 26.70
N GLY A 141 -32.46 -5.21 25.67
CA GLY A 141 -31.01 -5.28 25.39
C GLY A 141 -30.65 -6.10 24.16
N TYR A 142 -31.59 -6.91 23.63
CA TYR A 142 -31.37 -7.77 22.46
C TYR A 142 -30.83 -7.00 21.25
N ALA A 143 -31.43 -5.86 20.89
CA ALA A 143 -30.96 -5.06 19.75
C ALA A 143 -29.53 -4.53 19.95
N MET A 144 -29.21 -4.04 21.15
CA MET A 144 -27.87 -3.57 21.52
C MET A 144 -26.85 -4.70 21.59
N ILE A 145 -27.23 -5.86 22.11
CA ILE A 145 -26.38 -7.06 22.21
C ILE A 145 -26.10 -7.60 20.80
N MET A 146 -27.11 -7.73 19.96
CA MET A 146 -26.93 -8.17 18.57
C MET A 146 -26.06 -7.19 17.79
N LEU A 147 -26.29 -5.88 17.93
CA LEU A 147 -25.47 -4.85 17.27
C LEU A 147 -24.03 -4.88 17.77
N ALA A 148 -23.80 -5.04 19.08
CA ALA A 148 -22.46 -5.15 19.65
C ALA A 148 -21.74 -6.42 19.17
N ILE A 149 -22.41 -7.57 19.17
CA ILE A 149 -21.84 -8.85 18.71
C ILE A 149 -21.53 -8.79 17.21
N THR A 150 -22.45 -8.31 16.38
CA THR A 150 -22.21 -8.17 14.93
C THR A 150 -21.10 -7.16 14.66
N PHE A 151 -21.08 -6.03 15.37
CA PHE A 151 -20.03 -5.03 15.24
C PHE A 151 -18.65 -5.58 15.63
N LEU A 152 -18.53 -6.23 16.79
CA LEU A 152 -17.29 -6.91 17.18
C LEU A 152 -16.92 -8.02 16.21
N GLY A 153 -17.88 -8.78 15.70
CA GLY A 153 -17.66 -9.84 14.70
C GLY A 153 -17.07 -9.27 13.41
N CYS A 154 -17.66 -8.20 12.86
CA CYS A 154 -17.14 -7.50 11.69
C CYS A 154 -15.74 -6.91 11.96
N LEU A 155 -15.51 -6.33 13.14
CA LEU A 155 -14.21 -5.75 13.49
C LEU A 155 -13.11 -6.82 13.64
N ASN A 156 -13.44 -7.98 14.22
CA ASN A 156 -12.54 -9.13 14.30
C ASN A 156 -12.22 -9.70 12.91
N LEU A 157 -13.22 -9.87 12.05
CA LEU A 157 -13.02 -10.32 10.66
C LEU A 157 -12.14 -9.33 9.87
N LEU A 158 -12.36 -8.03 10.06
CA LEU A 158 -11.52 -6.98 9.46
C LEU A 158 -10.08 -7.10 9.98
N GLY A 159 -9.90 -7.28 11.29
CA GLY A 159 -8.58 -7.44 11.89
C GLY A 159 -7.84 -8.68 11.41
N LEU A 160 -8.51 -9.82 11.37
CA LEU A 160 -8.00 -11.07 10.79
C LEU A 160 -7.67 -10.91 9.31
N GLY A 161 -8.48 -10.17 8.54
CA GLY A 161 -8.21 -9.88 7.13
C GLY A 161 -6.93 -9.07 6.92
N ILE A 162 -6.69 -8.05 7.76
CA ILE A 162 -5.45 -7.27 7.73
C ILE A 162 -4.26 -8.15 8.09
N VAL A 163 -4.31 -8.86 9.23
CA VAL A 163 -3.23 -9.76 9.67
C VAL A 163 -2.95 -10.84 8.62
N GLY A 164 -4.00 -11.45 8.06
CA GLY A 164 -3.90 -12.42 6.99
C GLY A 164 -3.25 -11.86 5.72
N SER A 165 -3.49 -10.59 5.39
CA SER A 165 -2.84 -9.92 4.25
C SER A 165 -1.34 -9.74 4.47
N TYR A 166 -0.91 -9.39 5.68
CA TYR A 166 0.51 -9.31 6.02
C TYR A 166 1.15 -10.70 6.10
N ALA A 167 0.50 -11.66 6.74
CA ALA A 167 0.97 -13.04 6.84
C ALA A 167 1.13 -13.68 5.44
N TRP A 168 0.18 -13.44 4.54
CA TRP A 168 0.26 -13.88 3.15
C TRP A 168 1.49 -13.29 2.44
N ARG A 169 1.75 -11.98 2.59
CA ARG A 169 2.93 -11.33 1.99
C ARG A 169 4.23 -11.89 2.54
N THR A 170 4.31 -12.10 3.85
CA THR A 170 5.46 -12.74 4.49
C THR A 170 5.66 -14.15 3.93
N TYR A 171 4.60 -14.95 3.85
CA TYR A 171 4.66 -16.29 3.25
C TYR A 171 5.07 -16.26 1.77
N GLU A 172 4.60 -15.27 1.01
CA GLU A 172 5.00 -15.08 -0.38
C GLU A 172 6.50 -14.75 -0.50
N ASN A 173 7.04 -13.91 0.37
CA ASN A 173 8.47 -13.60 0.36
C ASN A 173 9.31 -14.82 0.79
N THR A 174 8.90 -15.59 1.80
CA THR A 174 9.64 -16.80 2.24
C THR A 174 9.72 -17.90 1.19
N LYS A 175 8.77 -17.97 0.25
CA LYS A 175 8.75 -19.00 -0.80
C LYS A 175 9.93 -18.90 -1.78
N ASN A 176 10.68 -17.78 -1.82
CA ASN A 176 11.92 -17.60 -2.62
C ASN A 176 11.81 -18.12 -4.08
N ARG A 177 10.67 -17.88 -4.74
CA ARG A 177 10.48 -18.23 -6.15
C ARG A 177 10.99 -17.09 -7.02
N PRO A 178 11.69 -17.38 -8.13
CA PRO A 178 12.17 -16.34 -9.03
C PRO A 178 10.98 -15.54 -9.59
N LEU A 179 11.15 -14.20 -9.69
CA LEU A 179 10.11 -13.27 -10.15
C LEU A 179 9.65 -13.55 -11.58
N ALA A 180 10.57 -14.02 -12.42
CA ALA A 180 10.30 -14.42 -13.78
C ALA A 180 11.22 -15.59 -14.15
N ILE A 181 10.72 -16.44 -15.05
CA ILE A 181 11.52 -17.51 -15.67
C ILE A 181 11.80 -17.07 -17.10
N PRO A 182 13.06 -16.81 -17.47
CA PRO A 182 13.39 -16.43 -18.84
C PRO A 182 13.11 -17.61 -19.78
N MET A 183 12.31 -17.38 -20.81
CA MET A 183 12.00 -18.41 -21.81
C MET A 183 13.15 -18.57 -22.83
N ARG A 184 13.85 -17.48 -23.12
CA ARG A 184 14.99 -17.43 -24.05
C ARG A 184 15.93 -16.30 -23.63
N ILE A 185 17.23 -16.56 -23.64
CA ILE A 185 18.28 -15.57 -23.37
C ILE A 185 19.10 -15.45 -24.65
N GLU A 186 19.09 -14.27 -25.25
CA GLU A 186 19.96 -13.93 -26.39
C GLU A 186 20.99 -12.92 -25.92
N GLY A 187 22.27 -13.29 -25.97
CA GLY A 187 23.38 -12.38 -25.69
C GLY A 187 23.91 -11.77 -26.97
N PHE A 188 24.03 -10.44 -27.01
CA PHE A 188 24.71 -9.72 -28.09
C PHE A 188 26.03 -9.16 -27.53
N GLY A 189 27.15 -9.85 -27.77
CA GLY A 189 28.51 -9.45 -27.35
C GLY A 189 29.43 -10.64 -27.06
N GLU A 190 30.72 -10.52 -27.39
CA GLU A 190 31.72 -11.59 -27.49
C GLU A 190 31.75 -12.55 -26.28
N THR A 191 31.77 -13.84 -26.62
CA THR A 191 32.22 -14.94 -25.78
C THR A 191 33.62 -14.63 -25.25
N HIS A 192 33.72 -14.03 -24.06
CA HIS A 192 34.92 -14.22 -23.25
C HIS A 192 34.79 -15.56 -22.54
N GLU A 193 35.34 -16.55 -23.22
CA GLU A 193 35.90 -17.76 -22.64
C GLU A 193 36.75 -17.43 -21.39
N GLN A 194 36.85 -18.41 -20.48
CA GLN A 194 37.70 -18.49 -19.27
C GLN A 194 36.99 -18.03 -17.97
N ARG A 195 36.79 -18.88 -16.96
CA ARG A 195 37.56 -20.06 -16.51
C ARG A 195 36.69 -21.02 -15.70
#